data_AF-A0A2V5WG86-F1
#
_entry.id   AF-A0A2V5WG86-F1
#
_cell.length_a   1.000
_cell.length_b   1.000
_cell.length_c   1.000
_cell.angle_alpha   90.00
_cell.angle_beta   90.00
_cell.angle_gamma   90.00
#
_symmetry.space_group_name_H-M   'P 1'
#
loop_
_entity.id
_entity.type
_entity.pdbx_description
1 polymer ?
#
loop_
_entity_poly.entity_id
_entity_poly.type
_entity_poly.pdbx_seq_one_letter_code
_entity_poly.pdbx_strand_id
1 'polypeptide(L)'
;MNGWVEAPPRRKGLSCFARGCLILLVFAIVLAIACVAGMYWGFQRHSAIVHGIYWLAKTHSIAEAPVPVPEFTASDNQIQSVRERWQDFEQQTRAGQPAEIELTADDINALIATNH
;
A
#
# COMPACT_ATOMS: atom_id res chain seq x y z
N MET A 1 13.44 3.21 93.91
CA MET A 1 14.26 2.83 92.74
C MET A 1 13.35 2.88 91.54
N ASN A 2 13.46 3.94 90.74
CA ASN A 2 12.55 4.22 89.64
C ASN A 2 13.08 3.50 88.40
N GLY A 3 12.63 2.27 88.17
CA GLY A 3 12.94 1.50 86.98
C GLY A 3 12.20 2.07 85.78
N TRP A 4 12.85 2.95 85.03
CA TRP A 4 12.40 3.32 83.70
C TRP A 4 12.39 2.06 82.83
N VAL A 5 11.23 1.74 82.27
CA VAL A 5 11.12 0.72 81.23
C VAL A 5 11.35 1.44 79.91
N GLU A 6 12.56 1.33 79.35
CA GLU A 6 12.82 1.78 77.97
C GLU A 6 11.83 1.12 77.00
N ALA A 7 11.09 1.94 76.25
CA ALA A 7 10.23 1.44 75.18
C ALA A 7 11.09 0.79 74.07
N PRO A 8 10.68 -0.36 73.51
CA PRO A 8 11.48 -1.03 72.49
C PRO A 8 11.63 -0.13 71.25
N PRO A 9 12.78 -0.18 70.55
CA PRO A 9 13.02 0.69 69.41
C PRO A 9 11.94 0.48 68.34
N ARG A 10 11.31 1.57 67.91
CA ARG A 10 10.36 1.56 66.79
C ARG A 10 11.10 1.16 65.52
N ARG A 11 11.07 -0.12 65.16
CA ARG A 11 11.55 -0.57 63.85
C ARG A 11 10.61 0.01 62.79
N LYS A 12 11.06 1.08 62.12
CA LYS A 12 10.38 1.67 60.96
C LYS A 12 10.37 0.64 59.83
N GLY A 13 9.35 -0.21 59.82
CA GLY A 13 9.10 -1.15 58.73
C GLY A 13 8.56 -0.41 57.51
N LEU A 14 9.45 0.10 56.66
CA LEU A 14 9.13 0.44 55.27
C LEU A 14 9.74 -0.60 54.33
N SER A 15 9.52 -1.88 54.62
CA SER A 15 10.15 -3.00 53.90
C SER A 15 9.34 -3.51 52.71
N CYS A 16 8.06 -3.11 52.57
CA CYS A 16 7.22 -3.54 51.44
C CYS A 16 7.31 -2.58 50.24
N PHE A 17 7.26 -1.27 50.49
CA PHE A 17 7.15 -0.27 49.41
C PHE A 17 8.49 -0.01 48.68
N ALA A 18 9.62 -0.03 49.39
CA ALA A 18 10.92 0.23 48.77
C ALA A 18 11.50 -1.00 48.06
N ARG A 19 11.38 -2.19 48.67
CA ARG A 19 11.99 -3.42 48.13
C ARG A 19 11.12 -4.08 47.06
N GLY A 20 9.80 -4.09 47.25
CA GLY A 20 8.85 -4.61 46.26
C GLY A 20 8.78 -3.73 45.00
N CYS A 21 8.70 -2.40 45.15
CA CYS A 21 8.68 -1.49 44.02
C CYS A 21 9.99 -1.54 43.21
N LEU A 22 11.14 -1.67 43.89
CA LEU A 22 12.42 -1.82 43.21
C LEU A 22 12.49 -3.12 42.39
N ILE A 23 12.01 -4.24 42.95
CA ILE A 23 11.96 -5.52 42.22
C ILE A 23 11.02 -5.43 41.01
N LEU A 24 9.84 -4.81 41.16
CA LEU A 24 8.91 -4.60 40.06
C LEU A 24 9.50 -3.73 38.96
N LEU A 25 10.21 -2.65 39.32
CA LEU A 25 10.91 -1.79 38.36
C LEU A 25 11.98 -2.54 37.59
N VAL A 26 12.83 -3.30 38.29
CA VAL A 26 13.89 -4.10 37.64
C VAL A 26 13.27 -5.14 36.71
N PHE A 27 12.21 -5.82 37.15
CA PHE A 27 11.52 -6.81 36.32
C PHE A 27 10.90 -6.16 35.08
N ALA A 28 10.24 -5.01 35.22
CA ALA A 28 9.67 -4.28 34.09
C ALA A 28 10.74 -3.85 33.08
N ILE A 29 11.91 -3.41 33.54
CA ILE A 29 13.04 -3.04 32.68
C ILE A 29 13.56 -4.27 31.93
N VAL A 30 13.79 -5.40 32.62
CA VAL A 30 14.24 -6.65 31.98
C VAL A 30 13.24 -7.13 30.94
N LEU A 31 11.94 -7.05 31.25
CA LEU A 31 10.88 -7.47 30.33
C LEU A 31 10.79 -6.56 29.11
N ALA A 32 10.93 -5.24 29.29
CA ALA A 32 11.00 -4.29 28.19
C ALA A 32 12.21 -4.58 27.28
N ILE A 33 13.39 -4.85 27.84
CA ILE A 33 14.58 -5.21 27.06
C ILE A 33 14.35 -6.52 26.30
N ALA A 34 13.78 -7.54 26.93
CA ALA A 34 13.48 -8.82 26.29
C ALA A 34 12.46 -8.66 25.16
N CYS A 35 11.41 -7.84 25.35
CA CYS A 35 10.43 -7.53 24.31
C CYS A 35 11.07 -6.78 23.13
N VAL A 36 11.87 -5.74 23.39
CA VAL A 36 12.53 -4.96 22.33
C VAL A 36 13.53 -5.82 21.57
N ALA A 37 14.36 -6.59 22.28
CA ALA A 37 15.33 -7.50 21.65
C ALA A 37 14.62 -8.60 20.86
N GLY A 38 13.57 -9.21 21.40
CA GLY A 38 12.78 -10.24 20.73
C GLY A 38 12.05 -9.72 19.49
N MET A 39 11.44 -8.52 19.57
CA MET A 39 10.85 -7.86 18.42
C MET A 39 11.91 -7.54 17.38
N TYR A 40 13.03 -6.92 17.75
CA TYR A 40 14.12 -6.59 16.82
C TYR A 40 14.66 -7.84 16.13
N TRP A 41 14.94 -8.91 16.88
CA TRP A 41 15.44 -10.16 16.30
C TRP A 41 14.38 -10.85 15.43
N GLY A 42 13.11 -10.83 15.83
CA GLY A 42 12.00 -11.41 15.08
C GLY A 42 11.73 -10.66 13.76
N PHE A 43 11.70 -9.32 13.83
CA PHE A 43 11.62 -8.47 12.65
C PHE A 43 12.84 -8.60 11.74
N GLN A 44 14.03 -8.88 12.27
CA GLN A 44 15.23 -9.08 11.45
C GLN A 44 15.32 -10.48 10.84
N ARG A 45 14.86 -11.52 11.56
CA ARG A 45 15.05 -12.94 11.17
C ARG A 45 13.90 -13.51 10.35
N HIS A 46 12.66 -13.05 10.55
CA HIS A 46 11.45 -13.61 9.92
C HIS A 46 10.76 -12.66 8.94
N SER A 47 11.49 -11.70 8.39
CA SER A 47 10.88 -10.54 7.72
C SER A 47 10.38 -10.76 6.31
N ALA A 48 9.41 -11.66 6.14
CA ALA A 48 8.49 -11.58 5.00
C ALA A 48 7.72 -10.24 4.99
N ILE A 49 7.50 -9.64 6.18
CA ILE A 49 6.79 -8.37 6.33
C ILE A 49 7.69 -7.18 5.95
N VAL A 50 8.93 -7.08 6.44
CA VAL A 50 9.81 -5.96 6.04
C VAL A 50 10.27 -6.15 4.60
N HIS A 51 10.56 -7.37 4.13
CA HIS A 51 10.77 -7.59 2.69
C HIS A 51 9.51 -7.26 1.89
N GLY A 52 8.31 -7.57 2.37
CA GLY A 52 7.05 -7.25 1.71
C GLY A 52 6.80 -5.75 1.64
N ILE A 53 7.00 -5.01 2.73
CA ILE A 53 6.87 -3.54 2.77
C ILE A 53 7.97 -2.88 1.95
N TYR A 54 9.21 -3.35 2.05
CA TYR A 54 10.32 -2.85 1.25
C TYR A 54 10.11 -3.14 -0.23
N TRP A 55 9.62 -4.33 -0.59
CA TRP A 55 9.29 -4.68 -1.96
C TRP A 55 8.12 -3.85 -2.47
N LEU A 56 7.04 -3.69 -1.70
CA LEU A 56 5.91 -2.80 -2.03
C LEU A 56 6.35 -1.34 -2.21
N ALA A 57 7.21 -0.83 -1.32
CA ALA A 57 7.74 0.53 -1.42
C ALA A 57 8.71 0.69 -2.60
N LYS A 58 9.52 -0.33 -2.88
CA LYS A 58 10.53 -0.33 -3.96
C LYS A 58 9.94 -0.64 -5.34
N THR A 59 8.78 -1.30 -5.41
CA THR A 59 8.20 -1.72 -6.69
C THR A 59 7.45 -0.62 -7.42
N HIS A 60 7.41 0.63 -6.92
CA HIS A 60 6.89 1.80 -7.67
C HIS A 60 5.65 1.45 -8.54
N SER A 61 4.73 0.63 -8.00
CA SER A 61 3.54 0.16 -8.73
C SER A 61 2.51 1.27 -8.90
N ILE A 62 2.80 2.43 -8.30
CA ILE A 62 2.24 3.72 -8.65
C ILE A 62 3.34 4.45 -9.42
N ALA A 63 3.33 4.34 -10.75
CA ALA A 63 4.18 5.16 -11.59
C ALA A 63 3.94 6.63 -11.22
N GLU A 64 5.02 7.37 -10.93
CA GLU A 64 5.02 8.76 -10.43
C GLU A 64 4.29 9.76 -11.36
N ALA A 65 3.97 9.35 -12.58
CA ALA A 65 3.12 10.10 -13.49
C ALA A 65 2.35 9.14 -14.40
N PRO A 66 1.09 9.45 -14.77
CA PRO A 66 0.40 8.76 -15.85
C PRO A 66 1.29 8.76 -17.09
N VAL A 67 1.46 7.61 -17.73
CA VAL A 67 2.13 7.56 -19.03
C VAL A 67 1.33 8.45 -19.98
N PRO A 68 1.95 9.45 -20.62
CA PRO A 68 1.23 10.31 -21.56
C PRO A 68 0.69 9.44 -22.70
N VAL A 69 -0.63 9.52 -22.91
CA VAL A 69 -1.28 8.87 -24.05
C VAL A 69 -0.74 9.54 -25.31
N PRO A 70 -0.23 8.79 -26.31
CA PRO A 70 0.20 9.37 -27.57
C PRO A 70 -0.93 10.17 -28.22
N GLU A 71 -0.66 11.41 -28.62
CA GLU A 71 -1.65 12.21 -29.36
C GLU A 71 -1.82 11.63 -30.77
N PHE A 72 -3.04 11.16 -31.06
CA PHE A 72 -3.42 10.68 -32.37
C PHE A 72 -4.05 11.82 -33.17
N THR A 73 -3.41 12.22 -34.27
CA THR A 73 -3.95 13.20 -35.21
C THR A 73 -4.28 12.48 -36.52
N ALA A 74 -5.56 12.25 -36.79
CA ALA A 74 -6.00 11.80 -38.11
C ALA A 74 -6.19 13.02 -39.02
N SER A 75 -5.78 12.88 -40.29
CA SER A 75 -6.10 13.87 -41.31
C SER A 75 -7.53 13.68 -41.84
N ASP A 76 -8.15 14.76 -42.32
CA ASP A 76 -9.54 14.75 -42.79
C ASP A 76 -9.79 13.72 -43.90
N ASN A 77 -8.80 13.47 -44.77
CA ASN A 77 -8.89 12.46 -45.82
C ASN A 77 -8.93 11.02 -45.27
N GLN A 78 -8.23 10.73 -44.17
CA GLN A 78 -8.23 9.42 -43.52
C GLN A 78 -9.57 9.19 -42.81
N ILE A 79 -10.07 10.21 -42.13
CA ILE A 79 -11.39 10.18 -41.49
C ILE A 79 -12.48 9.89 -42.54
N GLN A 80 -12.44 10.60 -43.66
CA GLN A 80 -13.43 10.47 -44.71
C GLN A 80 -13.38 9.10 -45.37
N SER A 81 -12.19 8.57 -45.67
CA SER A 81 -12.05 7.27 -46.31
C SER A 81 -12.54 6.12 -45.40
N VAL A 82 -12.28 6.19 -44.10
CA VAL A 82 -12.77 5.19 -43.14
C VAL A 82 -14.29 5.31 -42.96
N ARG A 83 -14.84 6.53 -42.97
CA ARG A 83 -16.29 6.76 -42.88
C ARG A 83 -17.04 6.21 -44.09
N GLU A 84 -16.52 6.37 -45.29
CA GLU A 84 -17.11 5.81 -46.52
C GLU A 84 -17.14 4.28 -46.45
N ARG A 85 -16.02 3.65 -46.07
CA ARG A 85 -15.96 2.19 -45.86
C ARG A 85 -16.94 1.70 -44.80
N TRP A 86 -17.10 2.45 -43.71
CA TRP A 86 -18.06 2.15 -42.65
C TRP A 86 -19.51 2.23 -43.14
N GLN A 87 -19.84 3.27 -43.93
CA GLN A 87 -21.18 3.44 -44.52
C GLN A 87 -21.51 2.33 -45.51
N ASP A 88 -20.55 1.95 -46.36
CA ASP A 88 -20.72 0.85 -47.32
C ASP A 88 -20.96 -0.48 -46.60
N PHE A 89 -20.19 -0.76 -45.55
CA PHE A 89 -20.38 -1.94 -44.70
C PHE A 89 -21.77 -1.92 -44.04
N GLU A 90 -22.21 -0.79 -43.50
CA GLU A 90 -23.53 -0.65 -42.88
C GLU A 90 -24.65 -0.87 -43.89
N GLN A 91 -24.53 -0.31 -45.10
CA GLN A 91 -25.52 -0.45 -46.15
C GLN A 91 -25.64 -1.90 -46.64
N GLN A 92 -24.51 -2.60 -46.83
CA GLN A 92 -24.50 -4.02 -47.21
C GLN A 92 -25.10 -4.90 -46.11
N THR A 93 -24.75 -4.63 -44.85
CA THR A 93 -25.33 -5.32 -43.68
C THR A 93 -26.85 -5.11 -43.60
N ARG A 94 -27.33 -3.87 -43.79
CA ARG A 94 -28.76 -3.54 -43.81
C ARG A 94 -29.51 -4.20 -44.98
N ALA A 95 -28.84 -4.40 -46.11
CA ALA A 95 -29.38 -5.11 -47.27
C ALA A 95 -29.42 -6.64 -47.09
N GLY A 96 -29.00 -7.16 -45.93
CA GLY A 96 -28.94 -8.59 -45.64
C GLY A 96 -27.84 -9.33 -46.41
N GLN A 97 -26.88 -8.60 -46.99
CA GLN A 97 -25.73 -9.18 -47.65
C GLN A 97 -24.64 -9.52 -46.61
N PRO A 98 -23.90 -10.61 -46.80
CA PRO A 98 -22.71 -10.86 -45.99
C PRO A 98 -21.67 -9.76 -46.27
N ALA A 99 -21.34 -8.98 -45.25
CA ALA A 99 -20.37 -7.91 -45.31
C ALA A 99 -19.29 -8.12 -44.25
N GLU A 100 -18.06 -7.72 -44.58
CA GLU A 100 -16.90 -7.78 -43.69
C GLU A 100 -16.12 -6.47 -43.83
N ILE A 101 -15.56 -5.98 -42.72
CA ILE A 101 -14.77 -4.76 -42.68
C ILE A 101 -13.51 -5.00 -41.84
N GLU A 102 -12.34 -4.74 -42.43
CA GLU A 102 -11.06 -4.79 -41.75
C GLU A 102 -10.63 -3.38 -41.34
N LEU A 103 -10.56 -3.10 -40.03
CA LEU A 103 -10.13 -1.80 -39.52
C LEU A 103 -8.80 -1.93 -38.80
N THR A 104 -7.87 -1.02 -39.07
CA THR A 104 -6.63 -0.89 -38.30
C THR A 104 -6.89 -0.12 -36.99
N ALA A 105 -5.92 -0.14 -36.08
CA ALA A 105 -5.99 0.66 -34.86
C ALA A 105 -6.14 2.17 -35.17
N ASP A 106 -5.46 2.65 -36.22
CA ASP A 106 -5.54 4.04 -36.65
C ASP A 106 -6.91 4.37 -37.26
N ASP A 107 -7.52 3.44 -38.00
CA ASP A 107 -8.88 3.62 -38.53
C ASP A 107 -9.91 3.77 -37.39
N ILE A 108 -9.77 2.97 -36.33
CA ILE A 108 -10.61 3.05 -35.14
C ILE A 108 -10.40 4.39 -34.42
N ASN A 109 -9.14 4.80 -34.25
CA ASN A 109 -8.83 6.08 -33.62
C ASN A 109 -9.35 7.27 -34.44
N ALA A 110 -9.31 7.18 -35.78
CA ALA A 110 -9.87 8.18 -36.68
C ALA A 110 -11.39 8.28 -36.55
N LEU A 111 -12.10 7.16 -36.40
CA LEU A 111 -13.55 7.16 -36.13
C LEU A 111 -13.87 7.76 -34.76
N ILE A 112 -13.11 7.43 -33.71
CA ILE A 112 -13.27 7.99 -32.35
C ILE A 112 -13.09 9.51 -32.37
N ALA A 113 -12.08 10.01 -33.09
CA ALA A 113 -11.81 11.44 -33.21
C ALA A 113 -12.99 12.23 -33.82
N THR A 114 -13.93 11.56 -34.51
CA THR A 114 -15.13 12.22 -35.06
C THR A 114 -16.38 12.17 -34.20
N ASN A 115 -16.38 11.44 -33.07
CA ASN A 115 -17.55 11.27 -32.19
C ASN A 115 -17.62 12.32 -31.07
N HIS A 116 -17.39 13.59 -31.42
CA HIS A 116 -17.54 14.71 -30.48
C HIS A 116 -19.00 15.02 -30.15
#